data_AF-A0A6H5J369-F1
#
_entry.id   AF-A0A6H5J369-F1
#
_cell.length_a   1.000
_cell.length_b   1.000
_cell.length_c   1.000
_cell.angle_alpha   90.00
_cell.angle_beta   90.00
_cell.angle_gamma   90.00
#
_symmetry.space_group_name_H-M   'P 1'
#
loop_
_entity.id
_entity.type
_entity.pdbx_description
1 polymer ?
#
loop_
_entity_poly.entity_id
_entity_poly.type
_entity_poly.pdbx_seq_one_letter_code
_entity_poly.pdbx_strand_id
1 'polypeptide(L)'
;MLNKLTKFVQARSPAPAAPSEPAAKDQDQIAPESAKEPTTTTDNNESSAGESTTAELVQDRAVADCGSVDYNEHIARELPLIEPQMGSLRDWSAELLKNLAEYLSLYESDIMKIVDAWLDKLTDEMTRYYQQRLEELDRQREFVEIRVYEVRREELSSHRSLLDIHKQRVLQWLGEAVNYFPDFSRLLQDYSDRCNRAIAEKGPRLKKSLPVMRLLDTVEKFKLECSNKIDHEIENVNHTLSSSVKIVEESNEIFMSQVVSFDDGGNYGSEEIATAKKEIDALEKVLHKDDTGNRQKVAKIAQQASDQLNDIHKKFFDVFVSQL
;
A
#
# COMPACT_ATOMS: atom_id res chain seq x y z
N MET A 1 11.05 -17.77 -17.23
CA MET A 1 10.74 -17.07 -15.97
C MET A 1 10.63 -15.57 -16.23
N LEU A 2 9.54 -15.14 -16.86
CA LEU A 2 9.22 -13.72 -17.13
C LEU A 2 7.74 -13.70 -17.53
N ASN A 3 6.83 -13.75 -16.54
CA ASN A 3 5.38 -13.54 -16.72
C ASN A 3 4.62 -13.53 -15.37
N LYS A 4 5.06 -12.72 -14.40
CA LYS A 4 4.31 -12.51 -13.14
C LYS A 4 4.41 -11.09 -12.57
N LEU A 5 4.47 -10.05 -13.42
CA LEU A 5 4.60 -8.65 -12.96
C LEU A 5 3.55 -7.68 -13.54
N THR A 6 2.43 -8.19 -14.06
CA THR A 6 1.40 -7.36 -14.72
C THR A 6 0.00 -7.45 -14.11
N LYS A 7 -0.13 -7.75 -12.81
CA LYS A 7 -1.45 -7.86 -12.15
C LYS A 7 -1.63 -7.09 -10.83
N PHE A 8 -0.89 -6.00 -10.62
CA PHE A 8 -1.01 -5.20 -9.38
C PHE A 8 -1.44 -3.73 -9.57
N VAL A 9 -2.19 -3.43 -10.65
CA VAL A 9 -2.83 -2.11 -10.81
C VAL A 9 -4.28 -2.30 -11.24
N GLN A 10 -5.13 -2.74 -10.32
CA GLN A 10 -6.59 -2.53 -10.40
C GLN A 10 -7.26 -2.91 -9.08
N ALA A 11 -7.15 -2.03 -8.08
CA ALA A 11 -8.11 -1.96 -6.99
C ALA A 11 -8.41 -0.48 -6.71
N ARG A 12 -9.67 -0.11 -6.97
CA ARG A 12 -10.23 1.22 -6.87
C ARG A 12 -10.25 1.70 -5.41
N SER A 13 -9.73 2.90 -5.16
CA SER A 13 -10.17 3.75 -4.05
C SER A 13 -10.90 4.97 -4.62
N PRO A 14 -12.01 5.41 -3.99
CA PRO A 14 -12.84 6.49 -4.52
C PRO A 14 -12.13 7.84 -4.43
N ALA A 15 -12.40 8.68 -5.43
CA ALA A 15 -11.88 10.04 -5.54
C ALA A 15 -12.27 10.91 -4.33
N PRO A 16 -11.35 11.70 -3.76
CA PRO A 16 -11.73 12.75 -2.84
C PRO A 16 -12.41 13.89 -3.60
N ALA A 17 -13.51 14.38 -3.03
CA ALA A 17 -14.32 15.48 -3.55
C ALA A 17 -13.48 16.76 -3.71
N ALA A 18 -13.69 17.45 -4.84
CA ALA A 18 -13.08 18.73 -5.15
C ALA A 18 -13.53 19.82 -4.14
N PRO A 19 -12.63 20.65 -3.61
CA PRO A 19 -13.02 21.87 -2.93
C PRO A 19 -13.35 22.95 -3.98
N SER A 20 -14.54 23.52 -3.79
CA SER A 20 -15.09 24.69 -4.47
C SER A 20 -14.19 25.93 -4.39
N GLU A 21 -13.99 26.60 -5.53
CA GLU A 21 -13.42 27.95 -5.64
C GLU A 21 -14.19 28.98 -4.80
N PRO A 22 -13.51 30.06 -4.41
CA PRO A 22 -14.10 31.38 -4.52
C PRO A 22 -13.25 32.32 -5.39
N ALA A 23 -13.97 33.10 -6.19
CA ALA A 23 -13.49 34.15 -7.06
C ALA A 23 -13.13 35.45 -6.31
N ALA A 24 -12.06 36.13 -6.76
CA ALA A 24 -11.88 37.60 -6.88
C ALA A 24 -10.41 37.87 -7.28
N LYS A 25 -10.12 38.31 -8.52
CA LYS A 25 -9.97 39.72 -8.96
C LYS A 25 -8.95 40.54 -8.14
N ASP A 26 -7.78 40.83 -8.70
CA ASP A 26 -7.45 42.12 -9.35
C ASP A 26 -5.96 42.24 -9.71
N GLN A 27 -5.69 43.21 -10.61
CA GLN A 27 -4.42 43.83 -11.02
C GLN A 27 -3.75 43.23 -12.26
N ASP A 28 -3.93 43.81 -13.45
CA ASP A 28 -3.42 45.08 -14.00
C ASP A 28 -2.02 44.96 -14.64
N GLN A 29 -2.03 45.16 -15.96
CA GLN A 29 -1.10 45.90 -16.81
C GLN A 29 0.40 45.57 -16.73
N ILE A 30 0.97 45.18 -17.88
CA ILE A 30 1.86 46.01 -18.72
C ILE A 30 2.30 45.16 -19.93
N ALA A 31 1.92 45.61 -21.13
CA ALA A 31 2.73 45.47 -22.35
C ALA A 31 3.24 46.89 -22.65
N PRO A 32 4.45 47.10 -23.20
CA PRO A 32 4.75 46.84 -24.62
C PRO A 32 6.20 46.27 -24.78
N GLU A 33 6.78 45.91 -25.92
CA GLU A 33 7.05 46.71 -27.12
C GLU A 33 7.86 45.82 -28.10
N SER A 34 7.46 45.81 -29.39
CA SER A 34 8.31 46.09 -30.56
C SER A 34 9.73 45.47 -30.68
N ALA A 35 9.87 44.57 -31.66
CA ALA A 35 11.11 44.35 -32.42
C ALA A 35 10.71 44.24 -33.91
N LYS A 36 10.70 45.33 -34.69
CA LYS A 36 11.84 45.89 -35.43
C LYS A 36 12.73 44.84 -36.09
N GLU A 37 12.38 44.54 -37.34
CA GLU A 37 13.32 44.12 -38.38
C GLU A 37 14.54 45.06 -38.44
N PRO A 38 15.71 44.54 -38.84
CA PRO A 38 16.69 45.33 -39.54
C PRO A 38 16.71 44.92 -41.02
N THR A 39 16.25 45.82 -41.87
CA THR A 39 16.79 45.95 -43.22
C THR A 39 18.20 46.52 -43.11
N THR A 40 19.18 45.95 -43.81
CA THR A 40 20.33 46.74 -44.26
C THR A 40 20.75 46.27 -45.64
N THR A 41 20.59 47.20 -46.55
CA THR A 41 21.02 47.33 -47.94
C THR A 41 22.54 47.49 -48.07
N THR A 42 22.95 47.68 -49.33
CA THR A 42 24.19 48.33 -49.84
C THR A 42 25.42 47.42 -49.88
N ASP A 43 26.19 47.34 -50.96
CA ASP A 43 26.10 47.81 -52.34
C ASP A 43 27.35 47.28 -53.07
N ASN A 44 27.22 47.10 -54.38
CA ASN A 44 28.18 47.44 -55.44
C ASN A 44 29.70 47.18 -55.25
N ASN A 45 30.24 46.36 -56.14
CA ASN A 45 31.29 46.80 -57.08
C ASN A 45 31.35 45.78 -58.23
N GLU A 46 30.87 46.14 -59.42
CA GLU A 46 31.56 46.92 -60.44
C GLU A 46 32.70 46.18 -61.15
N SER A 47 32.58 46.19 -62.47
CA SER A 47 33.64 46.26 -63.46
C SER A 47 34.41 44.96 -63.77
N SER A 48 34.22 44.44 -64.98
CA SER A 48 34.87 45.05 -66.15
C SER A 48 34.36 44.37 -67.41
N ALA A 49 33.69 45.16 -68.25
CA ALA A 49 33.68 44.91 -69.67
C ALA A 49 35.15 44.89 -70.14
N GLY A 50 35.55 43.81 -70.79
CA GLY A 50 36.79 43.75 -71.54
C GLY A 50 36.50 44.08 -73.00
N GLU A 51 36.39 45.36 -73.30
CA GLU A 51 36.68 45.87 -74.64
C GLU A 51 38.16 45.57 -74.93
N SER A 52 38.45 44.78 -75.96
CA SER A 52 39.77 44.78 -76.59
C SER A 52 39.66 45.50 -77.93
N THR A 53 40.10 46.75 -77.85
CA THR A 53 40.55 47.69 -78.85
C THR A 53 41.15 47.07 -80.13
N THR A 54 40.60 47.55 -81.26
CA THR A 54 41.29 48.08 -82.44
C THR A 54 42.65 47.48 -82.87
N ALA A 55 42.64 46.80 -84.01
CA ALA A 55 43.72 46.85 -84.99
C ALA A 55 43.05 47.07 -86.36
N GLU A 56 42.82 48.32 -86.73
CA GLU A 56 43.66 49.08 -87.65
C GLU A 56 43.44 48.68 -89.12
N LEU A 57 42.79 49.59 -89.83
CA LEU A 57 42.66 49.64 -91.28
C LEU A 57 44.04 49.52 -91.93
N VAL A 58 44.28 48.45 -92.66
CA VAL A 58 45.17 48.48 -93.83
C VAL A 58 44.31 48.22 -95.05
N GLN A 59 43.85 49.32 -95.61
CA GLN A 59 43.32 49.36 -96.97
C GLN A 59 44.53 49.43 -97.90
N ASP A 60 44.85 48.33 -98.60
CA ASP A 60 45.24 48.44 -100.01
C ASP A 60 45.27 47.09 -100.73
N ARG A 61 44.55 47.08 -101.87
CA ARG A 61 44.78 46.31 -103.11
C ARG A 61 45.27 44.86 -103.03
N ALA A 62 44.44 43.94 -103.53
CA ALA A 62 44.46 43.52 -104.94
C ALA A 62 43.65 42.24 -105.12
N VAL A 63 42.77 42.24 -106.13
CA VAL A 63 42.13 41.03 -106.66
C VAL A 63 43.20 40.16 -107.31
N ALA A 64 43.31 38.88 -106.93
CA ALA A 64 43.63 37.79 -107.86
C ALA A 64 43.57 36.40 -107.21
N ASP A 65 43.07 35.48 -108.03
CA ASP A 65 43.31 34.03 -108.05
C ASP A 65 42.63 33.08 -107.05
N CYS A 66 41.56 32.46 -107.54
CA CYS A 66 41.24 31.05 -107.28
C CYS A 66 42.41 30.15 -107.74
N GLY A 67 43.44 30.03 -106.90
CA GLY A 67 44.42 28.95 -107.02
C GLY A 67 43.75 27.62 -106.66
N SER A 68 43.87 26.61 -107.53
CA SER A 68 43.43 25.25 -107.24
C SER A 68 44.14 24.76 -105.97
N VAL A 69 43.40 24.62 -104.88
CA VAL A 69 43.90 24.00 -103.65
C VAL A 69 44.34 22.59 -104.01
N ASP A 70 45.64 22.30 -103.89
CA ASP A 70 46.12 20.93 -103.98
C ASP A 70 45.70 20.21 -102.68
N TYR A 71 44.54 19.58 -102.76
CA TYR A 71 43.96 18.83 -101.64
C TYR A 71 44.92 17.76 -101.12
N ASN A 72 45.82 17.21 -101.94
CA ASN A 72 46.77 16.21 -101.48
C ASN A 72 47.86 16.81 -100.60
N GLU A 73 48.33 18.02 -100.92
CA GLU A 73 49.32 18.73 -100.10
C GLU A 73 48.70 19.21 -98.78
N HIS A 74 47.44 19.68 -98.82
CA HIS A 74 46.71 20.05 -97.59
C HIS A 74 46.42 18.84 -96.71
N ILE A 75 45.98 17.71 -97.29
CA ILE A 75 45.78 16.46 -96.55
C ILE A 75 47.11 15.97 -95.96
N ALA A 76 48.21 15.98 -96.73
CA ALA A 76 49.52 15.55 -96.23
C ALA A 76 50.06 16.42 -95.07
N ARG A 77 49.65 17.69 -95.01
CA ARG A 77 50.02 18.62 -93.93
C ARG A 77 49.14 18.49 -92.69
N GLU A 78 47.84 18.28 -92.86
CA GLU A 78 46.87 18.23 -91.75
C GLU A 78 46.79 16.84 -91.10
N LEU A 79 46.91 15.75 -91.87
CA LEU A 79 46.80 14.38 -91.34
C LEU A 79 47.76 14.11 -90.16
N PRO A 80 49.04 14.54 -90.22
CA PRO A 80 49.98 14.36 -89.10
C PRO A 80 49.65 15.21 -87.86
N LEU A 81 48.82 16.24 -87.98
CA LEU A 81 48.39 17.10 -86.87
C LEU A 81 47.16 16.53 -86.15
N ILE A 82 46.32 15.80 -86.85
CA ILE A 82 45.08 15.21 -86.31
C ILE A 82 45.39 14.22 -85.19
N GLU A 83 46.38 13.33 -85.34
CA GLU A 83 46.69 12.32 -84.33
C GLU A 83 47.21 12.93 -83.00
N PRO A 84 48.17 13.88 -83.00
CA PRO A 84 48.54 14.62 -81.79
C PRO A 84 47.41 15.44 -81.17
N GLN A 85 46.53 16.03 -82.00
CA GLN A 85 45.37 16.78 -81.51
C GLN A 85 44.35 15.84 -80.85
N MET A 86 44.06 14.69 -81.44
CA MET A 86 43.21 13.66 -80.83
C MET A 86 43.85 13.10 -79.55
N GLY A 87 45.17 12.90 -79.52
CA GLY A 87 45.91 12.52 -78.32
C GLY A 87 45.78 13.55 -77.20
N SER A 88 45.99 14.83 -77.52
CA SER A 88 45.86 15.95 -76.57
C SER A 88 44.43 16.07 -76.02
N LEU A 89 43.41 15.92 -76.89
CA LEU A 89 42.01 15.91 -76.47
C LEU A 89 41.69 14.74 -75.55
N ARG A 90 42.22 13.54 -75.84
CA ARG A 90 42.05 12.36 -75.00
C ARG A 90 42.69 12.57 -73.63
N ASP A 91 43.92 13.05 -73.60
CA ASP A 91 44.66 13.29 -72.36
C ASP A 91 43.99 14.38 -71.52
N TRP A 92 43.51 15.46 -72.15
CA TRP A 92 42.71 16.49 -71.48
C TRP A 92 41.41 15.90 -70.90
N SER A 93 40.69 15.06 -71.66
CA SER A 93 39.46 14.42 -71.18
C SER A 93 39.70 13.46 -70.01
N ALA A 94 40.83 12.74 -70.02
CA ALA A 94 41.21 11.83 -68.96
C ALA A 94 41.55 12.59 -67.67
N GLU A 95 42.30 13.69 -67.76
CA GLU A 95 42.64 14.53 -66.61
C GLU A 95 41.39 15.24 -66.06
N LEU A 96 40.47 15.67 -66.92
CA LEU A 96 39.18 16.23 -66.49
C LEU A 96 38.36 15.20 -65.69
N LEU A 97 38.25 13.97 -66.18
CA LEU A 97 37.53 12.89 -65.48
C LEU A 97 38.19 12.54 -64.14
N LYS A 98 39.52 12.53 -64.09
CA LYS A 98 40.28 12.32 -62.86
C LYS A 98 40.03 13.43 -61.85
N ASN A 99 40.11 14.68 -62.27
CA ASN A 99 39.81 15.84 -61.40
C ASN A 99 38.35 15.81 -60.90
N LEU A 100 37.40 15.42 -61.75
CA LEU A 100 36.01 15.24 -61.34
C LEU A 100 35.85 14.14 -60.28
N ALA A 101 36.55 13.02 -60.44
CA ALA A 101 36.54 11.92 -59.47
C ALA A 101 37.17 12.33 -58.12
N GLU A 102 38.31 13.03 -58.16
CA GLU A 102 38.97 13.56 -56.95
C GLU A 102 38.06 14.58 -56.23
N TYR A 103 37.39 15.44 -56.98
CA TYR A 103 36.48 16.44 -56.43
C TYR A 103 35.22 15.80 -55.80
N LEU A 104 34.66 14.77 -56.45
CA LEU A 104 33.55 13.98 -55.88
C LEU A 104 33.97 13.29 -54.58
N SER A 105 35.16 12.68 -54.55
CA SER A 105 35.68 12.03 -53.35
C SER A 105 35.91 13.01 -52.20
N LEU A 106 36.41 14.22 -52.50
CA LEU A 106 36.58 15.27 -51.50
C LEU A 106 35.25 15.71 -50.90
N TYR A 107 34.22 15.91 -51.73
CA TYR A 107 32.89 16.23 -51.23
C TYR A 107 32.24 15.10 -50.45
N GLU A 108 32.40 13.86 -50.88
CA GLU A 108 31.90 12.70 -50.12
C GLU A 108 32.56 12.67 -48.74
N SER A 109 33.88 12.88 -48.65
CA SER A 109 34.58 12.96 -47.37
C SER A 109 34.08 14.11 -46.49
N ASP A 110 33.87 15.30 -47.04
CA ASP A 110 33.41 16.45 -46.28
C ASP A 110 31.95 16.31 -45.83
N ILE A 111 31.08 15.73 -46.67
CA ILE A 111 29.71 15.38 -46.28
C ILE A 111 29.72 14.35 -45.16
N MET A 112 30.53 13.30 -45.25
CA MET A 112 30.62 12.28 -44.20
C MET A 112 31.08 12.87 -42.87
N LYS A 113 32.08 13.76 -42.86
CA LYS A 113 32.49 14.47 -41.62
C LYS A 113 31.36 15.28 -41.00
N ILE A 114 30.55 15.95 -41.83
CA ILE A 114 29.40 16.72 -41.35
C ILE A 114 28.33 15.79 -40.75
N VAL A 115 28.05 14.67 -41.42
CA VAL A 115 27.09 13.67 -40.94
C VAL A 115 27.55 13.05 -39.62
N ASP A 116 28.81 12.66 -39.51
CA ASP A 116 29.39 12.09 -38.29
C ASP A 116 29.29 13.09 -37.12
N ALA A 117 29.69 14.35 -37.34
CA ALA A 117 29.58 15.39 -36.33
C ALA A 117 28.11 15.66 -35.91
N TRP A 118 27.17 15.55 -36.85
CA TRP A 118 25.75 15.68 -36.55
C TRP A 118 25.21 14.49 -35.75
N LEU A 119 25.62 13.27 -36.09
CA LEU A 119 25.27 12.06 -35.35
C LEU A 119 25.81 12.07 -33.93
N ASP A 120 27.06 12.50 -33.73
CA ASP A 120 27.67 12.65 -32.41
C ASP A 120 26.87 13.65 -31.56
N LYS A 121 26.57 14.83 -32.13
CA LYS A 121 25.77 15.84 -31.44
C LYS A 121 24.38 15.33 -31.05
N LEU A 122 23.71 14.60 -31.95
CA LEU A 122 22.37 14.07 -31.70
C LEU A 122 22.41 12.95 -30.65
N THR A 123 23.48 12.15 -30.64
CA THR A 123 23.73 11.12 -29.62
C THR A 123 23.97 11.75 -28.26
N ASP A 124 24.77 12.82 -28.17
CA ASP A 124 25.01 13.56 -26.93
C ASP A 124 23.74 14.21 -26.38
N GLU A 125 22.95 14.85 -27.24
CA GLU A 125 21.66 15.45 -26.87
C GLU A 125 20.69 14.41 -26.32
N MET A 126 20.57 13.25 -26.99
CA MET A 126 19.72 12.15 -26.55
C MET A 126 20.22 11.51 -25.26
N THR A 127 21.54 11.31 -25.12
CA THR A 127 22.16 10.77 -23.90
C THR A 127 21.86 11.68 -22.71
N ARG A 128 22.06 12.99 -22.87
CA ARG A 128 21.74 13.98 -21.84
C ARG A 128 20.25 13.97 -21.47
N TYR A 129 19.37 13.90 -22.47
CA TYR A 129 17.92 13.83 -22.24
C TYR A 129 17.53 12.59 -21.43
N TYR A 130 18.02 11.40 -21.82
CA TYR A 130 17.72 10.16 -21.10
C TYR A 130 18.32 10.15 -19.70
N GLN A 131 19.50 10.72 -19.50
CA GLN A 131 20.12 10.80 -18.19
C GLN A 131 19.31 11.69 -17.25
N GLN A 132 18.86 12.85 -17.70
CA GLN A 132 17.93 13.70 -16.95
C GLN A 132 16.61 12.97 -16.64
N ARG A 133 16.09 12.17 -17.59
CA ARG A 133 14.86 11.41 -17.39
C ARG A 133 15.04 10.30 -16.36
N LEU A 134 16.18 9.61 -16.34
CA LEU A 134 16.51 8.60 -15.34
C LEU A 134 16.61 9.22 -13.95
N GLU A 135 17.31 10.35 -13.80
CA GLU A 135 17.41 11.07 -12.53
C GLU A 135 16.05 11.49 -11.98
N GLU A 136 15.14 11.95 -12.84
CA GLU A 136 13.77 12.30 -12.44
C GLU A 136 12.97 11.06 -11.99
N LEU A 137 13.10 9.95 -12.70
CA LEU A 137 12.45 8.69 -12.31
C LEU A 137 13.00 8.14 -10.99
N ASP A 138 14.30 8.28 -10.75
CA ASP A 138 14.93 7.88 -9.48
C ASP A 138 14.40 8.72 -8.31
N ARG A 139 14.26 10.04 -8.48
CA ARG A 139 13.61 10.91 -7.47
C ARG A 139 12.16 10.51 -7.20
N GLN A 140 11.40 10.21 -8.25
CA GLN A 140 10.01 9.76 -8.11
C GLN A 140 9.92 8.42 -7.37
N ARG A 141 10.84 7.49 -7.68
CA ARG A 141 10.94 6.20 -6.99
C ARG A 141 11.25 6.39 -5.50
N GLU A 142 12.23 7.22 -5.17
CA GLU A 142 12.59 7.51 -3.77
C GLU A 142 11.42 8.12 -3.00
N PHE A 143 10.70 9.07 -3.60
CA PHE A 143 9.51 9.65 -3.00
C PHE A 143 8.41 8.60 -2.75
N VAL A 144 8.15 7.72 -3.71
CA VAL A 144 7.19 6.62 -3.55
C VAL A 144 7.64 5.66 -2.44
N GLU A 145 8.92 5.33 -2.39
CA GLU A 145 9.48 4.44 -1.37
C GLU A 145 9.30 5.03 0.04
N ILE A 146 9.66 6.30 0.24
CA ILE A 146 9.44 7.02 1.52
C ILE A 146 7.96 6.97 1.90
N ARG A 147 7.06 7.32 0.97
CA ARG A 147 5.62 7.33 1.23
C ARG A 147 5.08 5.95 1.59
N VAL A 148 5.54 4.89 0.92
CA VAL A 148 5.14 3.52 1.23
C VAL A 148 5.59 3.12 2.63
N TYR A 149 6.80 3.49 3.04
CA TYR A 149 7.27 3.24 4.41
C TYR A 149 6.48 4.03 5.46
N GLU A 150 6.10 5.27 5.17
CA GLU A 150 5.26 6.07 6.07
C GLU A 150 3.89 5.45 6.26
N VAL A 151 3.21 5.09 5.16
CA VAL A 151 1.92 4.39 5.21
C VAL A 151 2.07 3.09 6.00
N ARG A 152 3.12 2.31 5.72
CA ARG A 152 3.35 1.05 6.42
C ARG A 152 3.57 1.26 7.92
N ARG A 153 4.30 2.31 8.31
CA ARG A 153 4.52 2.65 9.71
C ARG A 153 3.21 3.02 10.42
N GLU A 154 2.32 3.76 9.77
CA GLU A 154 1.00 4.11 10.30
C GLU A 154 0.10 2.88 10.47
N GLU A 155 0.09 1.98 9.48
CA GLU A 155 -0.60 0.69 9.57
C GLU A 155 -0.13 -0.13 10.77
N LEU A 156 1.19 -0.33 10.91
CA LEU A 156 1.78 -1.07 12.03
C LEU A 156 1.38 -0.48 13.40
N SER A 157 1.38 0.85 13.50
CA SER A 157 0.95 1.54 14.72
C SER A 157 -0.55 1.33 15.00
N SER A 158 -1.38 1.37 13.96
CA SER A 158 -2.82 1.13 14.06
C SER A 158 -3.13 -0.31 14.49
N HIS A 159 -2.49 -1.30 13.87
CA HIS A 159 -2.66 -2.72 14.21
C HIS A 159 -2.29 -3.01 15.66
N ARG A 160 -1.17 -2.44 16.14
CA ARG A 160 -0.75 -2.57 17.53
C ARG A 160 -1.76 -1.95 18.50
N SER A 161 -2.25 -0.75 18.18
CA SER A 161 -3.28 -0.08 18.99
C SER A 161 -4.57 -0.91 19.07
N LEU A 162 -5.02 -1.48 17.95
CA LEU A 162 -6.19 -2.35 17.91
C LEU A 162 -6.02 -3.60 18.77
N LEU A 163 -4.86 -4.25 18.71
CA LEU A 163 -4.53 -5.41 19.55
C LEU A 163 -4.54 -5.04 21.04
N ASP A 164 -3.96 -3.91 21.41
CA ASP A 164 -3.94 -3.44 22.80
C ASP A 164 -5.35 -3.12 23.32
N ILE A 165 -6.19 -2.47 22.50
CA ILE A 165 -7.60 -2.20 22.83
C ILE A 165 -8.38 -3.51 23.03
N HIS A 166 -8.18 -4.49 22.14
CA HIS A 166 -8.80 -5.81 22.25
C HIS A 166 -8.43 -6.50 23.57
N LYS A 167 -7.13 -6.52 23.90
CA LYS A 167 -6.63 -7.10 25.17
C LYS A 167 -7.24 -6.43 26.39
N GLN A 168 -7.33 -5.10 26.39
CA GLN A 168 -7.94 -4.37 27.50
C GLN A 168 -9.41 -4.72 27.67
N ARG A 169 -10.18 -4.83 26.59
CA ARG A 169 -11.60 -5.24 26.64
C ARG A 169 -11.76 -6.66 27.18
N VAL A 170 -10.96 -7.60 26.69
CA VAL A 170 -10.97 -9.00 27.17
C VAL A 170 -10.66 -9.07 28.66
N LEU A 171 -9.61 -8.36 29.11
CA LEU A 171 -9.25 -8.30 30.53
C LEU A 171 -10.34 -7.65 31.40
N GLN A 172 -11.04 -6.64 30.87
CA GLN A 172 -12.17 -6.03 31.57
C GLN A 172 -13.33 -7.02 31.74
N TRP A 173 -13.74 -7.73 30.67
CA TRP A 173 -14.80 -8.73 30.74
C TRP A 173 -14.44 -9.89 31.68
N LEU A 174 -13.18 -10.31 31.67
CA LEU A 174 -12.64 -11.27 32.63
C LEU A 174 -12.79 -10.77 34.07
N GLY A 175 -12.45 -9.50 34.34
CA GLY A 175 -12.58 -8.89 35.66
C GLY A 175 -14.04 -8.79 36.13
N GLU A 176 -14.96 -8.45 35.24
CA GLU A 176 -16.39 -8.38 35.55
C GLU A 176 -16.98 -9.76 35.91
N ALA A 177 -16.55 -10.83 35.22
CA ALA A 177 -16.98 -12.19 35.51
C ALA A 177 -16.55 -12.71 36.90
N VAL A 178 -15.46 -12.17 37.47
CA VAL A 178 -14.88 -12.61 38.75
C VAL A 178 -15.61 -11.99 39.96
N ASN A 179 -16.38 -10.92 39.78
CA ASN A 179 -16.97 -10.18 40.90
C ASN A 179 -18.33 -10.72 41.39
N TYR A 180 -18.83 -11.81 40.80
CA TYR A 180 -20.14 -12.36 41.13
C TYR A 180 -20.00 -13.68 41.90
N PHE A 181 -19.75 -13.60 43.21
CA PHE A 181 -19.82 -14.75 44.11
C PHE A 181 -21.08 -14.67 44.98
N PRO A 182 -21.86 -15.75 45.09
CA PRO A 182 -23.08 -15.75 45.89
C PRO A 182 -22.77 -15.67 47.39
N ASP A 183 -23.46 -14.79 48.10
CA ASP A 183 -23.46 -14.75 49.56
C ASP A 183 -24.71 -15.46 50.10
N PHE A 184 -24.50 -16.66 50.64
CA PHE A 184 -25.56 -17.50 51.19
C PHE A 184 -26.00 -17.11 52.60
N SER A 185 -25.32 -16.15 53.25
CA SER A 185 -25.59 -15.77 54.66
C SER A 185 -27.06 -15.39 54.88
N ARG A 186 -27.65 -14.66 53.94
CA ARG A 186 -29.07 -14.26 54.00
C ARG A 186 -30.03 -15.43 53.86
N LEU A 187 -29.72 -16.38 52.98
CA LEU A 187 -30.55 -17.58 52.76
C LEU A 187 -30.52 -18.50 53.98
N LEU A 188 -29.34 -18.68 54.58
CA LEU A 188 -29.16 -19.45 55.81
C LEU A 188 -29.83 -18.77 57.02
N GLN A 189 -29.76 -17.44 57.10
CA GLN A 189 -30.46 -16.68 58.13
C GLN A 189 -31.99 -16.81 58.00
N ASP A 190 -32.55 -16.69 56.79
CA ASP A 190 -34.01 -16.87 56.58
C ASP A 190 -34.45 -18.29 56.96
N TYR A 191 -33.65 -19.32 56.65
CA TYR A 191 -33.90 -20.68 57.09
C TYR A 191 -33.92 -20.80 58.62
N SER A 192 -32.90 -20.24 59.30
CA SER A 192 -32.81 -20.21 60.76
C SER A 192 -34.02 -19.50 61.40
N ASP A 193 -34.40 -18.33 60.87
CA ASP A 193 -35.52 -17.53 61.37
C ASP A 193 -36.88 -18.23 61.16
N ARG A 194 -37.06 -18.96 60.05
CA ARG A 194 -38.25 -19.79 59.81
C ARG A 194 -38.33 -20.95 60.79
N CYS A 195 -37.21 -21.63 61.05
CA CYS A 195 -37.15 -22.71 62.03
C CYS A 195 -37.46 -22.22 63.45
N ASN A 196 -36.85 -21.10 63.86
CA ASN A 196 -37.09 -20.48 65.16
C ASN A 196 -38.56 -20.07 65.36
N ARG A 197 -39.19 -19.46 64.33
CA ARG A 197 -40.62 -19.12 64.37
C ARG A 197 -41.51 -20.35 64.50
N ALA A 198 -41.24 -21.40 63.73
CA ALA A 198 -42.01 -22.64 63.79
C ALA A 198 -41.89 -23.31 65.18
N ILE A 199 -40.72 -23.26 65.81
CA ILE A 199 -40.48 -23.72 67.18
C ILE A 199 -41.25 -22.87 68.19
N ALA A 200 -41.17 -21.54 68.09
CA ALA A 200 -41.84 -20.65 69.04
C ALA A 200 -43.37 -20.81 69.02
N GLU A 201 -43.96 -20.98 67.83
CA GLU A 201 -45.42 -21.12 67.68
C GLU A 201 -45.93 -22.51 68.08
N LYS A 202 -45.24 -23.58 67.66
CA LYS A 202 -45.74 -24.96 67.81
C LYS A 202 -45.11 -25.69 69.00
N GLY A 203 -43.91 -25.31 69.42
CA GLY A 203 -43.10 -25.93 70.48
C GLY A 203 -43.81 -26.06 71.83
N PRO A 204 -44.40 -25.01 72.40
CA PRO A 204 -45.05 -25.06 73.73
C PRO A 204 -46.23 -26.05 73.82
N ARG A 205 -46.76 -26.53 72.68
CA ARG A 205 -47.91 -27.45 72.60
C ARG A 205 -47.51 -28.91 72.32
N LEU A 206 -46.22 -29.20 72.20
CA LEU A 206 -45.70 -30.54 71.89
C LEU A 206 -45.57 -31.38 73.17
N LYS A 207 -46.59 -32.19 73.48
CA LYS A 207 -46.54 -33.19 74.59
C LYS A 207 -46.69 -34.64 74.12
N LYS A 208 -46.77 -34.87 72.80
CA LYS A 208 -47.03 -36.18 72.18
C LYS A 208 -46.12 -36.34 70.95
N SER A 209 -45.84 -37.58 70.55
CA SER A 209 -44.95 -37.89 69.41
C SER A 209 -45.47 -37.39 68.05
N LEU A 210 -46.78 -37.46 67.80
CA LEU A 210 -47.37 -37.08 66.50
C LEU A 210 -47.19 -35.59 66.14
N PRO A 211 -47.45 -34.64 67.06
CA PRO A 211 -47.13 -33.22 66.83
C PRO A 211 -45.65 -32.92 66.61
N VAL A 212 -44.75 -33.65 67.28
CA VAL A 212 -43.29 -33.48 67.11
C VAL A 212 -42.87 -33.90 65.70
N MET A 213 -43.35 -35.06 65.23
CA MET A 213 -43.11 -35.55 63.85
C MET A 213 -43.57 -34.53 62.79
N ARG A 214 -44.76 -33.92 62.95
CA ARG A 214 -45.24 -32.91 62.00
C ARG A 214 -44.39 -31.63 61.98
N LEU A 215 -43.78 -31.27 63.10
CA LEU A 215 -42.88 -30.12 63.16
C LEU A 215 -41.52 -30.45 62.51
N LEU A 216 -40.99 -31.66 62.74
CA LEU A 216 -39.80 -32.16 62.05
C LEU A 216 -40.02 -32.19 60.52
N ASP A 217 -41.16 -32.68 60.05
CA ASP A 217 -41.53 -32.62 58.61
C ASP A 217 -41.54 -31.18 58.07
N THR A 218 -41.91 -30.20 58.91
CA THR A 218 -41.93 -28.78 58.49
C THR A 218 -40.50 -28.23 58.39
N VAL A 219 -39.63 -28.56 59.34
CA VAL A 219 -38.22 -28.15 59.33
C VAL A 219 -37.48 -28.80 58.16
N GLU A 220 -37.76 -30.08 57.86
CA GLU A 220 -37.20 -30.77 56.70
C GLU A 220 -37.61 -30.11 55.38
N LYS A 221 -38.89 -29.68 55.25
CA LYS A 221 -39.34 -28.90 54.09
C LYS A 221 -38.60 -27.58 53.96
N PHE A 222 -38.38 -26.85 55.05
CA PHE A 222 -37.61 -25.60 54.99
C PHE A 222 -36.14 -25.84 54.61
N LYS A 223 -35.55 -26.95 55.04
CA LYS A 223 -34.19 -27.34 54.65
C LYS A 223 -34.13 -27.61 53.14
N LEU A 224 -35.09 -28.38 52.61
CA LEU A 224 -35.17 -28.67 51.19
C LEU A 224 -35.37 -27.41 50.35
N GLU A 225 -36.24 -26.49 50.78
CA GLU A 225 -36.43 -25.19 50.12
C GLU A 225 -35.15 -24.35 50.12
N CYS A 226 -34.39 -24.33 51.22
CA CYS A 226 -33.13 -23.61 51.32
C CYS A 226 -32.06 -24.24 50.41
N SER A 227 -31.92 -25.57 50.43
CA SER A 227 -31.01 -26.31 49.56
C SER A 227 -31.28 -26.02 48.09
N ASN A 228 -32.54 -26.12 47.65
CA ASN A 228 -32.92 -25.85 46.27
C ASN A 228 -32.58 -24.41 45.84
N LYS A 229 -32.68 -23.43 46.74
CA LYS A 229 -32.28 -22.04 46.45
C LYS A 229 -30.77 -21.89 46.34
N ILE A 230 -30.00 -22.55 47.20
CA ILE A 230 -28.53 -22.58 47.12
C ILE A 230 -28.11 -23.17 45.78
N ASP A 231 -28.68 -24.32 45.40
CA ASP A 231 -28.39 -24.99 44.13
C ASP A 231 -28.72 -24.09 42.93
N HIS A 232 -29.86 -23.40 42.96
CA HIS A 232 -30.27 -22.48 41.90
C HIS A 232 -29.30 -21.29 41.73
N GLU A 233 -28.86 -20.67 42.84
CA GLU A 233 -27.89 -19.57 42.78
C GLU A 233 -26.52 -20.05 42.26
N ILE A 234 -26.08 -21.25 42.63
CA ILE A 234 -24.85 -21.86 42.10
C ILE A 234 -24.96 -22.09 40.60
N GLU A 235 -26.09 -22.62 40.13
CA GLU A 235 -26.35 -22.85 38.71
C GLU A 235 -26.34 -21.53 37.93
N ASN A 236 -26.99 -20.47 38.46
CA ASN A 236 -26.98 -19.14 37.86
C ASN A 236 -25.57 -18.54 37.75
N VAL A 237 -24.74 -18.67 38.78
CA VAL A 237 -23.35 -18.19 38.78
C VAL A 237 -22.52 -18.97 37.76
N ASN A 238 -22.63 -20.30 37.75
CA ASN A 238 -21.91 -21.15 36.79
C ASN A 238 -22.34 -20.88 35.35
N HIS A 239 -23.63 -20.65 35.11
CA HIS A 239 -24.16 -20.27 33.80
C HIS A 239 -23.58 -18.93 33.36
N THR A 240 -23.58 -17.93 34.24
CA THR A 240 -23.05 -16.59 33.97
C THR A 240 -21.56 -16.66 33.63
N LEU A 241 -20.77 -17.37 34.45
CA LEU A 241 -19.34 -17.57 34.20
C LEU A 241 -19.09 -18.24 32.85
N SER A 242 -19.81 -19.32 32.55
CA SER A 242 -19.72 -20.03 31.27
C SER A 242 -20.08 -19.14 30.08
N SER A 243 -21.10 -18.28 30.23
CA SER A 243 -21.50 -17.33 29.20
C SER A 243 -20.44 -16.27 28.97
N SER A 244 -19.84 -15.73 30.03
CA SER A 244 -18.75 -14.74 29.93
C SER A 244 -17.53 -15.32 29.24
N VAL A 245 -17.17 -16.58 29.54
CA VAL A 245 -16.07 -17.28 28.87
C VAL A 245 -16.33 -17.39 27.37
N LYS A 246 -17.52 -17.82 26.97
CA LYS A 246 -17.89 -17.93 25.54
C LYS A 246 -17.84 -16.60 24.81
N ILE A 247 -18.32 -15.51 25.43
CA ILE A 247 -18.26 -14.16 24.83
C ILE A 247 -16.81 -13.76 24.54
N VAL A 248 -15.89 -14.05 25.47
CA VAL A 248 -14.46 -13.76 25.28
C VAL A 248 -13.86 -14.62 24.16
N GLU A 249 -14.18 -15.92 24.12
CA GLU A 249 -13.72 -16.83 23.06
C GLU A 249 -14.20 -16.38 21.68
N GLU A 250 -15.50 -16.09 21.54
CA GLU A 250 -16.09 -15.55 20.31
C GLU A 250 -15.44 -14.23 19.91
N SER A 251 -15.17 -13.34 20.87
CA SER A 251 -14.51 -12.07 20.59
C SER A 251 -13.07 -12.26 20.08
N ASN A 252 -12.34 -13.23 20.61
CA ASN A 252 -10.98 -13.56 20.15
C ASN A 252 -11.00 -14.13 18.73
N GLU A 253 -11.95 -15.02 18.44
CA GLU A 253 -12.13 -15.59 17.11
C GLU A 253 -12.49 -14.50 16.09
N ILE A 254 -13.42 -13.61 16.43
CA ILE A 254 -13.81 -12.48 15.57
C ILE A 254 -12.60 -11.58 15.32
N PHE A 255 -11.82 -11.24 16.34
CA PHE A 255 -10.62 -10.43 16.16
C PHE A 255 -9.64 -11.10 15.18
N MET A 256 -9.34 -12.39 15.37
CA MET A 256 -8.42 -13.11 14.49
C MET A 256 -8.95 -13.25 13.06
N SER A 257 -10.26 -13.37 12.87
CA SER A 257 -10.87 -13.41 11.54
C SER A 257 -10.70 -12.10 10.75
N GLN A 258 -10.55 -10.97 11.45
CA GLN A 258 -10.33 -9.66 10.84
C GLN A 258 -8.86 -9.41 10.48
N VAL A 259 -7.94 -10.21 11.03
CA VAL A 259 -6.51 -10.14 10.77
C VAL A 259 -6.21 -10.94 9.49
N VAL A 260 -6.21 -10.25 8.35
CA VAL A 260 -5.99 -10.85 7.02
C VAL A 260 -4.56 -10.64 6.55
N SER A 261 -3.91 -11.72 6.11
CA SER A 261 -2.52 -11.71 5.65
C SER A 261 -2.36 -10.98 4.31
N PHE A 262 -1.16 -10.48 4.03
CA PHE A 262 -0.83 -9.93 2.70
C PHE A 262 -1.05 -10.94 1.56
N ASP A 263 -0.73 -12.22 1.79
CA ASP A 263 -0.90 -13.28 0.79
C ASP A 263 -2.37 -13.47 0.40
N ASP A 264 -3.28 -13.19 1.34
CA ASP A 264 -4.74 -13.26 1.18
C ASP A 264 -5.37 -11.92 0.79
N GLY A 265 -4.57 -10.89 0.48
CA GLY A 265 -5.04 -9.56 0.08
C GLY A 265 -5.40 -8.63 1.24
N GLY A 266 -4.97 -8.96 2.47
CA GLY A 266 -5.03 -8.10 3.63
C GLY A 266 -3.78 -7.22 3.79
N ASN A 267 -3.61 -6.67 4.99
CA ASN A 267 -2.56 -5.71 5.32
C ASN A 267 -1.68 -6.15 6.50
N TYR A 268 -1.81 -7.39 6.98
CA TYR A 268 -0.98 -7.92 8.05
C TYR A 268 0.19 -8.76 7.52
N GLY A 269 1.38 -8.49 8.04
CA GLY A 269 2.57 -9.29 7.85
C GLY A 269 2.54 -10.54 8.72
N SER A 270 3.27 -11.58 8.30
CA SER A 270 3.37 -12.85 9.03
C SER A 270 3.81 -12.68 10.49
N GLU A 271 4.73 -11.75 10.77
CA GLU A 271 5.18 -11.44 12.13
C GLU A 271 4.09 -10.79 13.00
N GLU A 272 3.25 -9.92 12.42
CA GLU A 272 2.15 -9.30 13.14
C GLU A 272 1.07 -10.33 13.49
N ILE A 273 0.75 -11.21 12.54
CA ILE A 273 -0.22 -12.30 12.75
C ILE A 273 0.31 -13.25 13.84
N ALA A 274 1.59 -13.62 13.78
CA ALA A 274 2.20 -14.47 14.79
C ALA A 274 2.17 -13.82 16.18
N THR A 275 2.40 -12.51 16.25
CA THR A 275 2.31 -11.74 17.50
C THR A 275 0.89 -11.70 18.04
N ALA A 276 -0.09 -11.33 17.21
CA ALA A 276 -1.50 -11.30 17.59
C ALA A 276 -1.98 -12.66 18.10
N LYS A 277 -1.66 -13.74 17.37
CA LYS A 277 -2.00 -15.11 17.77
C LYS A 277 -1.38 -15.49 19.11
N LYS A 278 -0.09 -15.21 19.31
CA LYS A 278 0.59 -15.50 20.57
C LYS A 278 -0.04 -14.77 21.75
N GLU A 279 -0.44 -13.52 21.57
CA GLU A 279 -1.07 -12.74 22.62
C GLU A 279 -2.49 -13.21 22.93
N ILE A 280 -3.25 -13.63 21.93
CA ILE A 280 -4.59 -14.21 22.11
C ILE A 280 -4.50 -15.58 22.79
N ASP A 281 -3.58 -16.44 22.37
CA ASP A 281 -3.31 -17.72 23.05
C ASP A 281 -2.96 -17.51 24.54
N ALA A 282 -2.28 -16.41 24.86
CA ALA A 282 -1.97 -16.05 26.24
C ALA A 282 -3.23 -15.60 27.02
N LEU A 283 -4.11 -14.82 26.40
CA LEU A 283 -5.40 -14.44 26.99
C LEU A 283 -6.29 -15.66 27.25
N GLU A 284 -6.38 -16.59 26.30
CA GLU A 284 -7.16 -17.83 26.45
C GLU A 284 -6.67 -18.70 27.60
N LYS A 285 -5.35 -18.81 27.78
CA LYS A 285 -4.76 -19.52 28.92
C LYS A 285 -5.13 -18.88 30.26
N VAL A 286 -5.13 -17.54 30.33
CA VAL A 286 -5.56 -16.81 31.53
C VAL A 286 -7.04 -17.05 31.79
N LEU A 287 -7.88 -16.94 30.76
CA LEU A 287 -9.32 -17.19 30.81
C LEU A 287 -9.66 -18.58 31.36
N HIS A 288 -9.05 -19.64 30.80
CA HIS A 288 -9.30 -21.01 31.24
C HIS A 288 -8.83 -21.27 32.67
N LYS A 289 -7.71 -20.67 33.07
CA LYS A 289 -7.20 -20.77 34.44
C LYS A 289 -8.15 -20.10 35.42
N ASP A 290 -8.65 -18.91 35.08
CA ASP A 290 -9.57 -18.16 35.93
C ASP A 290 -10.95 -18.82 36.00
N ASP A 291 -11.49 -19.35 34.90
CA ASP A 291 -12.74 -20.14 34.90
C ASP A 291 -12.63 -21.34 35.84
N THR A 292 -11.56 -22.14 35.69
CA THR A 292 -11.32 -23.31 36.54
C THR A 292 -11.20 -22.92 38.01
N GLY A 293 -10.44 -21.86 38.31
CA GLY A 293 -10.27 -21.36 39.67
C GLY A 293 -11.56 -20.81 40.28
N ASN A 294 -12.38 -20.13 39.50
CA ASN A 294 -13.65 -19.57 39.95
C ASN A 294 -14.70 -20.66 40.18
N ARG A 295 -14.79 -21.68 39.32
CA ARG A 295 -15.65 -22.86 39.56
C ARG A 295 -15.28 -23.58 40.86
N GLN A 296 -13.98 -23.74 41.14
CA GLN A 296 -13.52 -24.31 42.40
C GLN A 296 -13.92 -23.45 43.61
N LYS A 297 -13.83 -22.12 43.51
CA LYS A 297 -14.30 -21.21 44.57
C LYS A 297 -15.81 -21.33 44.79
N VAL A 298 -16.62 -21.34 43.73
CA VAL A 298 -18.08 -21.52 43.81
C VAL A 298 -18.41 -22.84 44.50
N ALA A 299 -17.76 -23.95 44.10
CA ALA A 299 -17.96 -25.25 44.74
C ALA A 299 -17.59 -25.24 46.23
N LYS A 300 -16.54 -24.52 46.62
CA LYS A 300 -16.14 -24.39 48.03
C LYS A 300 -17.16 -23.58 48.84
N ILE A 301 -17.66 -22.47 48.30
CA ILE A 301 -18.70 -21.64 48.95
C ILE A 301 -20.00 -22.44 49.09
N ALA A 302 -20.39 -23.18 48.05
CA ALA A 302 -21.54 -24.08 48.06
C ALA A 302 -21.44 -25.14 49.16
N GLN A 303 -20.27 -25.78 49.27
CA GLN A 303 -20.03 -26.78 50.32
C GLN A 303 -20.13 -26.16 51.71
N GLN A 304 -19.54 -24.97 51.92
CA GLN A 304 -19.63 -24.25 53.19
C GLN A 304 -21.08 -23.92 53.57
N ALA A 305 -21.89 -23.49 52.60
CA ALA A 305 -23.30 -23.20 52.83
C ALA A 305 -24.11 -24.47 53.16
N SER A 306 -23.83 -25.58 52.48
CA SER A 306 -24.45 -26.88 52.76
C SER A 306 -24.09 -27.41 54.15
N ASP A 307 -22.82 -27.31 54.55
CA ASP A 307 -22.35 -27.68 55.88
C ASP A 307 -23.05 -26.84 56.96
N GLN A 308 -23.13 -25.52 56.77
CA GLN A 308 -23.83 -24.61 57.69
C GLN A 308 -25.33 -24.91 57.76
N LEU A 309 -25.98 -25.20 56.63
CA LEU A 309 -27.39 -25.59 56.58
C LEU A 309 -27.63 -26.87 57.41
N ASN A 310 -26.77 -27.87 57.24
CA ASN A 310 -26.83 -29.13 57.99
C ASN A 310 -26.57 -28.92 59.49
N ASP A 311 -25.63 -28.05 59.86
CA ASP A 311 -25.35 -27.70 61.26
C ASP A 311 -26.54 -26.99 61.93
N ILE A 312 -27.15 -26.02 61.24
CA ILE A 312 -28.36 -25.33 61.72
C ILE A 312 -29.48 -26.36 61.91
N HIS A 313 -29.69 -27.22 60.91
CA HIS A 313 -30.71 -28.26 60.95
C HIS A 313 -30.49 -29.26 62.09
N LYS A 314 -29.26 -29.73 62.29
CA LYS A 314 -28.90 -30.65 63.38
C LYS A 314 -29.14 -30.03 64.75
N LYS A 315 -28.75 -28.76 64.96
CA LYS A 315 -29.04 -28.04 66.22
C LYS A 315 -30.53 -28.04 66.54
N PHE A 316 -31.38 -27.84 65.53
CA PHE A 316 -32.83 -27.90 65.73
C PHE A 316 -33.30 -29.32 66.06
N PHE A 317 -32.82 -30.34 65.36
CA PHE A 317 -33.13 -31.74 65.67
C PHE A 317 -32.72 -32.14 67.09
N ASP A 318 -31.52 -31.78 67.53
CA ASP A 318 -31.01 -32.10 68.88
C ASP A 318 -31.85 -31.43 69.99
N VAL A 319 -32.38 -30.23 69.75
CA VAL A 319 -33.34 -29.55 70.65
C VAL A 319 -34.65 -30.32 70.76
N PHE A 320 -35.12 -30.95 69.69
CA PHE A 320 -36.36 -31.74 69.73
C PHE A 320 -36.17 -33.13 70.36
N VAL A 321 -35.03 -33.78 70.11
CA VAL A 321 -34.71 -35.09 70.70
C VAL A 321 -34.47 -35.00 72.20
N SER A 322 -33.92 -33.88 72.70
CA SER A 322 -33.69 -33.67 74.14
C SER A 322 -34.94 -33.28 74.94
N GLN A 323 -36.07 -32.98 74.28
CA GLN A 323 -37.35 -32.62 74.91
C GLN A 323 -38.40 -33.76 74.88
N LEU A 324 -38.09 -34.88 74.21
CA LEU A 324 -38.86 -36.11 74.20
C LEU A 324 -38.44 -37.04 75.34
#